data_AF-A0A9P5HMC7-F1
#
_entry.id   AF-A0A9P5HMC7-F1
#
_cell.length_a   1.000
_cell.length_b   1.000
_cell.length_c   1.000
_cell.angle_alpha   90.00
_cell.angle_beta   90.00
_cell.angle_gamma   90.00
#
_symmetry.space_group_name_H-M   'P 1'
#
loop_
_entity.id
_entity.type
_entity.pdbx_description
1 polymer ?
#
loop_
_entity_poly.entity_id
_entity_poly.type
_entity_poly.pdbx_seq_one_letter_code
_entity_poly.pdbx_strand_id
1 'polypeptide(L)'
;MPSVTLPETAPPLFTWKRPAKTTHELPWADIKVIDLSKFDQAGGKQELAEELREAVHNTGFFSLINTGLSTEEIQRQYDIGHGYFDLPPDDKGDPKYRCDFAEGNYFGYKAPHEKRLQSTDVLHNVESVNIAKFIPENSKEPFHPFFHSYKEEIEAFSRKALEIANKVFTLFSIILELPEDYFPSRHAYSSPSEDHLRYMTYHPRSLEQDALVQNTWSRAHTDFGSLTLLWSQDVAGLQIKLSSGEWRYVPPVDGGGIVCNVGDTLDFWSAGYLKSTTHRVVRPPEDQAHLFRQGLFYFVRPGDEVDIKPAPSPLLKRLGLVKEEDLNGEPVKGREYVRARVKNYHHHNDYADRKGKTFKVGNLEIEDEAA
;
A
#
# COMPACT_ATOMS: atom_id res chain seq x y z
N MET A 1 9.39 27.88 -34.54
CA MET A 1 9.75 27.12 -33.33
C MET A 1 9.48 28.05 -32.14
N PRO A 2 8.34 27.97 -31.45
CA PRO A 2 8.21 28.66 -30.19
C PRO A 2 9.02 27.89 -29.15
N SER A 3 10.01 28.56 -28.58
CA SER A 3 10.81 28.11 -27.45
C SER A 3 9.89 27.91 -26.25
N VAL A 4 9.78 26.67 -25.76
CA VAL A 4 9.15 26.40 -24.48
C VAL A 4 10.17 26.76 -23.41
N THR A 5 10.02 27.95 -22.83
CA THR A 5 10.69 28.33 -21.59
C THR A 5 10.22 27.38 -20.50
N LEU A 6 11.10 26.49 -20.04
CA LEU A 6 10.90 25.77 -18.78
C LEU A 6 10.85 26.82 -17.66
N PRO A 7 9.89 26.78 -16.72
CA PRO A 7 9.94 27.64 -15.56
C PRO A 7 11.18 27.28 -14.73
N GLU A 8 12.11 28.22 -14.62
CA GLU A 8 13.18 28.19 -13.63
C GLU A 8 12.54 28.24 -12.23
N THR A 9 12.83 27.20 -11.44
CA THR A 9 12.42 26.98 -10.04
C THR A 9 10.94 26.62 -9.81
N ALA A 10 10.73 25.47 -9.17
CA ALA A 10 9.42 25.06 -8.70
C ALA A 10 8.86 26.12 -7.72
N PRO A 11 7.54 26.40 -7.72
CA PRO A 11 6.96 27.21 -6.66
C PRO A 11 7.30 26.59 -5.30
N PRO A 12 7.64 27.40 -4.27
CA PRO A 12 8.02 26.87 -2.98
C PRO A 12 6.90 26.01 -2.41
N LEU A 13 7.21 24.74 -2.12
CA LEU A 13 6.26 23.86 -1.44
C LEU A 13 6.06 24.34 -0.01
N PHE A 14 4.81 24.45 0.39
CA PHE A 14 4.48 24.61 1.80
C PHE A 14 4.94 23.36 2.56
N THR A 15 5.64 23.57 3.68
CA THR A 15 6.00 22.47 4.57
C THR A 15 4.75 21.96 5.27
N TRP A 16 4.32 20.76 4.91
CA TRP A 16 3.17 20.12 5.51
C TRP A 16 3.41 19.90 7.01
N LYS A 17 2.49 20.36 7.85
CA LYS A 17 2.60 20.19 9.30
C LYS A 17 1.91 18.89 9.70
N ARG A 18 2.73 17.95 10.15
CA ARG A 18 2.27 16.69 10.75
C ARG A 18 1.32 16.97 11.93
N PRO A 19 0.07 16.45 11.88
CA PRO A 19 -0.87 16.61 12.99
C PRO A 19 -0.39 15.94 14.28
N ALA A 20 -0.88 16.43 15.41
CA ALA A 20 -0.67 15.75 16.69
C ALA A 20 -1.42 14.41 16.74
N LYS A 21 -0.85 13.45 17.47
CA LYS A 21 -1.51 12.18 17.82
C LYS A 21 -2.80 12.45 18.60
N THR A 22 -3.78 11.57 18.45
CA THR A 22 -5.04 11.67 19.20
C THR A 22 -4.79 11.54 20.69
N THR A 23 -5.58 12.26 21.47
CA THR A 23 -5.65 12.19 22.93
C THR A 23 -6.67 11.15 23.41
N HIS A 24 -7.49 10.60 22.50
CA HIS A 24 -8.45 9.56 22.83
C HIS A 24 -7.75 8.20 23.02
N GLU A 25 -8.18 7.46 24.04
CA GLU A 25 -7.81 6.04 24.19
C GLU A 25 -8.57 5.21 23.15
N LEU A 26 -7.82 4.55 22.26
CA LEU A 26 -8.37 3.66 21.24
C LEU A 26 -7.95 2.21 21.53
N PRO A 27 -8.74 1.22 21.09
CA PRO A 27 -8.36 -0.19 21.17
C PRO A 27 -7.25 -0.48 20.16
N TRP A 28 -6.01 -0.15 20.53
CA TRP A 28 -4.82 -0.35 19.70
C TRP A 28 -4.56 -1.85 19.47
N ALA A 29 -4.06 -2.16 18.28
CA ALA A 29 -3.49 -3.47 17.95
C ALA A 29 -2.08 -3.57 18.55
N ASP A 30 -1.70 -4.78 18.96
CA ASP A 30 -0.33 -5.10 19.36
C ASP A 30 0.53 -5.31 18.10
N ILE A 31 1.08 -4.21 17.57
CA ILE A 31 1.91 -4.22 16.37
C ILE A 31 3.38 -4.31 16.77
N LYS A 32 4.02 -5.42 16.39
CA LYS A 32 5.45 -5.62 16.60
C LYS A 32 6.26 -4.58 15.81
N VAL A 33 7.28 -4.02 16.45
CA VAL A 33 8.25 -3.13 15.82
C VAL A 33 9.53 -3.91 15.51
N ILE A 34 9.97 -3.87 14.26
CA ILE A 34 11.13 -4.55 13.71
C ILE A 34 12.21 -3.49 13.43
N ASP A 35 13.39 -3.64 14.03
CA ASP A 35 14.50 -2.70 13.90
C ASP A 35 15.45 -3.11 12.76
N LEU A 36 15.35 -2.42 11.63
CA LEU A 36 16.15 -2.75 10.44
C LEU A 36 17.63 -2.40 10.57
N SER A 37 18.05 -1.68 11.61
CA SER A 37 19.49 -1.47 11.89
C SER A 37 20.22 -2.77 12.27
N LYS A 38 19.49 -3.81 12.69
CA LYS A 38 20.03 -5.14 12.97
C LYS A 38 20.29 -5.95 11.70
N PHE A 39 19.70 -5.59 10.55
CA PHE A 39 19.64 -6.45 9.37
C PHE A 39 21.01 -6.90 8.85
N ASP A 40 21.97 -5.98 8.82
CA ASP A 40 23.32 -6.23 8.28
C ASP A 40 24.31 -6.73 9.35
N GLN A 41 23.85 -6.92 10.60
CA GLN A 41 24.66 -7.46 11.70
C GLN A 41 24.78 -8.99 11.60
N ALA A 42 25.85 -9.56 12.16
CA ALA A 42 26.05 -11.00 12.19
C ALA A 42 24.90 -11.71 12.92
N GLY A 43 24.17 -12.60 12.23
CA GLY A 43 22.98 -13.28 12.76
C GLY A 43 21.70 -12.44 12.79
N GLY A 44 21.78 -11.14 12.44
CA GLY A 44 20.66 -10.21 12.55
C GLY A 44 19.49 -10.55 11.64
N LYS A 45 19.74 -11.08 10.43
CA LYS A 45 18.67 -11.54 9.53
C LYS A 45 17.85 -12.67 10.14
N GLN A 46 18.48 -13.63 10.83
CA GLN A 46 17.79 -14.76 11.44
C GLN A 46 16.95 -14.31 12.65
N GLU A 47 17.49 -13.41 13.48
CA GLU A 47 16.76 -12.80 14.59
C GLU A 47 15.52 -12.04 14.09
N LEU A 48 15.71 -11.15 13.12
CA LEU A 48 14.61 -10.35 12.54
C LEU A 48 13.59 -11.22 11.80
N ALA A 49 14.00 -12.31 11.16
CA ALA A 49 13.09 -13.26 10.53
C ALA A 49 12.16 -13.92 11.56
N GLU A 50 12.67 -14.26 12.75
CA GLU A 50 11.85 -14.81 13.83
C GLU A 50 10.89 -13.77 14.41
N GLU A 51 11.38 -12.55 14.69
CA GLU A 51 10.52 -11.44 15.14
C GLU A 51 9.39 -11.14 14.12
N LEU A 52 9.72 -11.14 12.83
CA LEU A 52 8.76 -10.92 11.75
C LEU A 52 7.77 -12.08 11.64
N ARG A 53 8.22 -13.33 11.79
CA ARG A 53 7.36 -14.52 11.78
C ARG A 53 6.30 -14.45 12.88
N GLU A 54 6.67 -14.05 14.08
CA GLU A 54 5.70 -13.84 15.17
C GLU A 54 4.68 -12.74 14.81
N ALA A 55 5.16 -11.60 14.31
CA ALA A 55 4.32 -10.46 13.98
C ALA A 55 3.24 -10.78 12.93
N VAL A 56 3.64 -11.42 11.83
CA VAL A 56 2.72 -11.71 10.72
C VAL A 56 1.69 -12.78 11.06
N HIS A 57 1.99 -13.70 11.99
CA HIS A 57 1.01 -14.68 12.46
C HIS A 57 0.04 -14.11 13.50
N ASN A 58 0.43 -13.06 14.23
CA ASN A 58 -0.45 -12.42 15.22
C ASN A 58 -1.44 -11.46 14.54
N THR A 59 -0.93 -10.52 13.74
CA THR A 59 -1.73 -9.42 13.20
C THR A 59 -1.64 -9.25 11.69
N GLY A 60 -0.67 -9.90 11.02
CA GLY A 60 -0.33 -9.67 9.61
C GLY A 60 0.22 -8.25 9.31
N PHE A 61 0.41 -7.45 10.35
CA PHE A 61 0.93 -6.10 10.32
C PHE A 61 2.13 -5.97 11.27
N PHE A 62 3.11 -5.18 10.86
CA PHE A 62 4.30 -4.90 11.66
C PHE A 62 4.79 -3.49 11.35
N SER A 63 5.61 -2.94 12.22
CA SER A 63 6.23 -1.63 11.99
C SER A 63 7.72 -1.78 11.78
N LEU A 64 8.30 -0.95 10.92
CA LEU A 64 9.73 -0.86 10.68
C LEU A 64 10.26 0.46 11.25
N ILE A 65 11.40 0.40 11.93
CA ILE A 65 12.18 1.56 12.34
C ILE A 65 13.62 1.44 11.84
N ASN A 66 14.37 2.55 11.91
CA ASN A 66 15.77 2.63 11.49
C ASN A 66 15.98 2.13 10.05
N THR A 67 15.10 2.57 9.15
CA THR A 67 15.03 2.10 7.76
C THR A 67 16.09 2.73 6.84
N GLY A 68 16.82 3.74 7.34
CA GLY A 68 17.81 4.50 6.58
C GLY A 68 17.24 5.72 5.84
N LEU A 69 15.92 5.95 5.89
CA LEU A 69 15.31 7.21 5.47
C LEU A 69 15.37 8.25 6.59
N SER A 70 15.77 9.47 6.26
CA SER A 70 15.72 10.59 7.21
C SER A 70 14.30 11.16 7.36
N THR A 71 14.05 11.83 8.48
CA THR A 71 12.80 12.54 8.72
C THR A 71 12.52 13.62 7.67
N GLU A 72 13.58 14.26 7.17
CA GLU A 72 13.52 15.30 6.13
C GLU A 72 13.15 14.68 4.78
N GLU A 73 13.74 13.55 4.41
CA GLU A 73 13.40 12.83 3.17
C GLU A 73 11.92 12.44 3.15
N ILE A 74 11.41 11.94 4.28
CA ILE A 74 9.99 11.58 4.44
C ILE A 74 9.12 12.84 4.39
N GLN A 75 9.49 13.90 5.12
CA GLN A 75 8.75 15.17 5.16
C GLN A 75 8.62 15.79 3.76
N ARG A 76 9.69 15.77 2.96
CA ARG A 76 9.68 16.26 1.57
C ARG A 76 8.62 15.55 0.72
N GLN A 77 8.42 14.25 0.90
CA GLN A 77 7.36 13.53 0.18
C GLN A 77 5.95 13.97 0.62
N TYR A 78 5.74 14.23 1.91
CA TYR A 78 4.48 14.81 2.39
C TYR A 78 4.26 16.22 1.83
N ASP A 79 5.29 17.06 1.76
CA ASP A 79 5.21 18.41 1.17
C ASP A 79 4.82 18.33 -0.31
N ILE A 80 5.46 17.44 -1.09
CA ILE A 80 5.17 17.23 -2.52
C ILE A 80 3.73 16.74 -2.69
N GLY A 81 3.33 15.70 -1.95
CA GLY A 81 1.97 15.16 -2.02
C GLY A 81 0.92 16.21 -1.63
N HIS A 82 1.18 17.00 -0.59
CA HIS A 82 0.28 18.07 -0.13
C HIS A 82 0.16 19.17 -1.18
N GLY A 83 1.28 19.64 -1.72
CA GLY A 83 1.29 20.65 -2.78
C GLY A 83 0.57 20.19 -4.04
N TYR A 84 0.63 18.89 -4.39
CA TYR A 84 -0.16 18.35 -5.49
C TYR A 84 -1.66 18.41 -5.20
N PHE A 85 -2.09 18.03 -3.99
CA PHE A 85 -3.50 18.07 -3.61
C PHE A 85 -4.06 19.47 -3.39
N ASP A 86 -3.22 20.48 -3.23
CA ASP A 86 -3.62 21.90 -3.13
C ASP A 86 -3.85 22.58 -4.49
N LEU A 87 -3.46 21.92 -5.60
CA LEU A 87 -3.73 22.42 -6.95
C LEU A 87 -5.26 22.54 -7.21
N PRO A 88 -5.67 23.45 -8.12
CA PRO A 88 -7.06 23.56 -8.54
C PRO A 88 -7.65 22.21 -9.00
N PRO A 89 -8.92 21.91 -8.70
CA PRO A 89 -9.53 20.63 -9.10
C PRO A 89 -9.44 20.31 -10.59
N ASP A 90 -9.57 21.32 -11.46
CA ASP A 90 -9.49 21.14 -12.91
C ASP A 90 -8.07 20.79 -13.38
N ASP A 91 -7.04 21.35 -12.73
CA ASP A 91 -5.64 21.05 -13.02
C ASP A 91 -5.27 19.63 -12.56
N LYS A 92 -5.59 19.28 -11.31
CA LYS A 92 -5.39 17.91 -10.79
C LYS A 92 -6.14 16.90 -11.63
N GLY A 93 -7.34 17.29 -12.06
CA GLY A 93 -8.37 16.43 -12.61
C GLY A 93 -8.27 16.15 -14.11
N ASP A 94 -7.24 16.63 -14.79
CA ASP A 94 -7.07 16.43 -16.23
C ASP A 94 -7.13 14.92 -16.60
N PRO A 95 -8.05 14.51 -17.51
CA PRO A 95 -8.23 13.12 -17.91
C PRO A 95 -6.94 12.39 -18.35
N LYS A 96 -5.96 13.11 -18.91
CA LYS A 96 -4.70 12.48 -19.37
C LYS A 96 -3.84 11.94 -18.23
N TYR A 97 -4.07 12.42 -17.01
CA TYR A 97 -3.30 12.03 -15.82
C TYR A 97 -4.11 11.17 -14.85
N ARG A 98 -5.28 10.67 -15.27
CA ARG A 98 -6.15 9.83 -14.44
C ARG A 98 -5.76 8.36 -14.50
N CYS A 99 -6.19 7.62 -13.48
CA CYS A 99 -6.19 6.16 -13.53
C CYS A 99 -7.15 5.64 -14.61
N ASP A 100 -6.76 4.56 -15.28
CA ASP A 100 -7.62 3.82 -16.22
C ASP A 100 -8.06 2.51 -15.56
N PHE A 101 -9.14 2.60 -14.78
CA PHE A 101 -9.70 1.44 -14.09
C PHE A 101 -10.36 0.43 -15.03
N ALA A 102 -10.73 0.81 -16.26
CA ALA A 102 -11.29 -0.12 -17.24
C ALA A 102 -10.21 -1.10 -17.73
N GLU A 103 -8.98 -0.61 -17.89
CA GLU A 103 -7.80 -1.42 -18.19
C GLU A 103 -7.05 -1.94 -16.96
N GLY A 104 -7.55 -1.63 -15.76
CA GLY A 104 -6.94 -2.03 -14.50
C GLY A 104 -5.62 -1.32 -14.21
N ASN A 105 -5.30 -0.27 -14.96
CA ASN A 105 -4.14 0.57 -14.73
C ASN A 105 -4.43 1.52 -13.56
N TYR A 106 -3.70 1.35 -12.46
CA TYR A 106 -3.88 2.16 -11.26
C TYR A 106 -2.91 3.36 -11.21
N PHE A 107 -2.06 3.58 -12.21
CA PHE A 107 -1.18 4.75 -12.23
C PHE A 107 -1.97 6.04 -12.50
N GLY A 108 -1.50 7.18 -11.99
CA GLY A 108 -2.16 8.47 -12.10
C GLY A 108 -3.11 8.82 -10.95
N TYR A 109 -3.94 9.84 -11.19
CA TYR A 109 -4.81 10.47 -10.20
C TYR A 109 -6.20 9.84 -10.15
N LYS A 110 -6.65 9.53 -8.93
CA LYS A 110 -8.02 9.15 -8.59
C LYS A 110 -8.62 10.28 -7.76
N ALA A 111 -9.67 10.91 -8.27
CA ALA A 111 -10.34 12.00 -7.55
C ALA A 111 -11.14 11.51 -6.33
N PRO A 112 -11.41 12.42 -5.39
CA PRO A 112 -12.44 12.20 -4.41
C PRO A 112 -13.82 12.44 -5.07
N HIS A 113 -14.86 12.01 -4.38
CA HIS A 113 -16.25 12.34 -4.68
C HIS A 113 -16.84 11.82 -6.00
N GLU A 114 -16.14 10.97 -6.75
CA GLU A 114 -16.66 10.37 -8.00
C GLU A 114 -17.46 9.07 -7.78
N LYS A 115 -17.36 8.48 -6.59
CA LYS A 115 -17.96 7.16 -6.26
C LYS A 115 -18.78 7.23 -4.99
N ARG A 116 -19.90 6.52 -4.99
CA ARG A 116 -20.74 6.33 -3.80
C ARG A 116 -20.13 5.29 -2.86
N LEU A 117 -20.56 5.31 -1.61
CA LEU A 117 -20.18 4.33 -0.59
C LEU A 117 -21.42 3.58 -0.10
N GLN A 118 -21.29 2.26 0.07
CA GLN A 118 -22.31 1.40 0.70
C GLN A 118 -23.71 1.60 0.11
N SER A 119 -23.81 1.88 -1.19
CA SER A 119 -25.07 2.16 -1.89
C SER A 119 -25.89 3.33 -1.31
N THR A 120 -25.21 4.26 -0.63
CA THR A 120 -25.76 5.54 -0.14
C THR A 120 -25.40 6.69 -1.09
N ASP A 121 -25.99 7.87 -0.89
CA ASP A 121 -25.59 9.10 -1.61
C ASP A 121 -24.30 9.75 -1.07
N VAL A 122 -23.70 9.18 -0.02
CA VAL A 122 -22.43 9.66 0.52
C VAL A 122 -21.31 9.31 -0.44
N LEU A 123 -20.59 10.34 -0.87
CA LEU A 123 -19.48 10.19 -1.79
C LEU A 123 -18.19 9.82 -1.03
N HIS A 124 -17.36 9.03 -1.70
CA HIS A 124 -16.05 8.64 -1.20
C HIS A 124 -15.15 9.87 -1.07
N ASN A 125 -14.51 10.03 0.08
CA ASN A 125 -13.82 11.26 0.47
C ASN A 125 -12.29 11.19 0.29
N VAL A 126 -11.77 10.25 -0.50
CA VAL A 126 -10.32 10.08 -0.67
C VAL A 126 -9.88 10.39 -2.10
N GLU A 127 -8.82 11.18 -2.20
CA GLU A 127 -8.09 11.41 -3.44
C GLU A 127 -6.68 10.83 -3.33
N SER A 128 -6.14 10.33 -4.44
CA SER A 128 -4.81 9.72 -4.47
C SER A 128 -4.15 9.89 -5.83
N VAL A 129 -2.84 9.92 -5.85
CA VAL A 129 -2.04 9.85 -7.08
C VAL A 129 -0.99 8.75 -6.95
N ASN A 130 -0.91 7.89 -7.97
CA ASN A 130 -0.04 6.73 -8.02
C ASN A 130 1.05 6.94 -9.06
N ILE A 131 2.30 7.00 -8.61
CA ILE A 131 3.46 7.24 -9.46
C ILE A 131 4.17 5.90 -9.67
N ALA A 132 4.21 5.46 -10.92
CA ALA A 132 4.88 4.22 -11.33
C ALA A 132 6.40 4.28 -11.09
N LYS A 133 7.07 3.13 -11.17
CA LYS A 133 8.55 3.10 -11.14
C LYS A 133 9.15 3.92 -12.27
N PHE A 134 10.29 4.54 -11.97
CA PHE A 134 11.07 5.33 -12.93
C PHE A 134 11.95 4.42 -13.80
N ILE A 135 11.30 3.72 -14.72
CA ILE A 135 11.92 2.85 -15.74
C ILE A 135 11.43 3.25 -17.14
N PRO A 136 12.21 2.98 -18.21
CA PRO A 136 11.84 3.36 -19.57
C PRO A 136 10.45 2.89 -20.02
N GLU A 137 10.04 1.71 -19.60
CA GLU A 137 8.76 1.07 -19.93
C GLU A 137 7.56 1.87 -19.40
N ASN A 138 7.73 2.61 -18.31
CA ASN A 138 6.69 3.44 -17.69
C ASN A 138 6.71 4.90 -18.17
N SER A 139 7.52 5.23 -19.19
CA SER A 139 7.65 6.60 -19.70
C SER A 139 6.36 7.21 -20.24
N LYS A 140 5.35 6.37 -20.55
CA LYS A 140 4.03 6.77 -21.02
C LYS A 140 2.95 6.73 -19.95
N GLU A 141 3.27 6.25 -18.75
CA GLU A 141 2.30 6.19 -17.66
C GLU A 141 1.95 7.62 -17.18
N PRO A 142 0.73 7.83 -16.65
CA PRO A 142 0.31 9.12 -16.13
C PRO A 142 1.31 9.76 -15.16
N PHE A 143 1.87 10.91 -15.55
CA PHE A 143 2.78 11.69 -14.71
C PHE A 143 2.51 13.20 -14.86
N HIS A 144 1.89 13.79 -13.85
CA HIS A 144 1.43 15.19 -13.90
C HIS A 144 2.63 16.19 -13.96
N PRO A 145 2.53 17.30 -14.73
CA PRO A 145 3.55 18.35 -14.84
C PRO A 145 4.10 18.85 -13.50
N PHE A 146 3.23 18.97 -12.50
CA PHE A 146 3.60 19.34 -11.13
C PHE A 146 4.78 18.53 -10.56
N PHE A 147 4.85 17.23 -10.84
CA PHE A 147 5.89 16.36 -10.28
C PHE A 147 7.24 16.48 -10.99
N HIS A 148 7.31 17.15 -12.16
CA HIS A 148 8.55 17.20 -12.94
C HIS A 148 9.67 17.91 -12.17
N SER A 149 9.34 18.97 -11.44
CA SER A 149 10.29 19.72 -10.63
C SER A 149 10.83 18.94 -9.43
N TYR A 150 10.17 17.86 -9.03
CA TYR A 150 10.55 17.02 -7.87
C TYR A 150 10.92 15.60 -8.29
N LYS A 151 11.03 15.34 -9.60
CA LYS A 151 11.16 13.99 -10.15
C LYS A 151 12.32 13.21 -9.52
N GLU A 152 13.47 13.84 -9.38
CA GLU A 152 14.66 13.22 -8.80
C GLU A 152 14.47 12.83 -7.32
N GLU A 153 13.82 13.69 -6.53
CA GLU A 153 13.49 13.41 -5.12
C GLU A 153 12.50 12.23 -5.01
N ILE A 154 11.46 12.23 -5.84
CA ILE A 154 10.43 11.18 -5.86
C ILE A 154 11.04 9.84 -6.31
N GLU A 155 11.90 9.87 -7.33
CA GLU A 155 12.58 8.68 -7.83
C GLU A 155 13.53 8.09 -6.80
N ALA A 156 14.36 8.92 -6.16
CA ALA A 156 15.27 8.47 -5.12
C ALA A 156 14.50 7.82 -3.95
N PHE A 157 13.39 8.44 -3.54
CA PHE A 157 12.53 7.90 -2.49
C PHE A 157 11.87 6.57 -2.90
N SER A 158 11.34 6.48 -4.12
CA SER A 158 10.75 5.25 -4.69
C SER A 158 11.75 4.08 -4.71
N ARG A 159 13.01 4.34 -5.10
CA ARG A 159 14.08 3.32 -5.10
C ARG A 159 14.41 2.85 -3.68
N LYS A 160 14.60 3.78 -2.74
CA LYS A 160 14.85 3.47 -1.33
C LYS A 160 13.69 2.70 -0.69
N ALA A 161 12.45 3.03 -1.03
CA ALA A 161 11.27 2.31 -0.55
C ALA A 161 11.31 0.82 -0.93
N LEU A 162 11.67 0.52 -2.19
CA LEU A 162 11.82 -0.86 -2.63
C LEU A 162 13.05 -1.55 -2.02
N GLU A 163 14.15 -0.83 -1.77
CA GLU A 163 15.30 -1.37 -1.03
C GLU A 163 14.91 -1.80 0.39
N ILE A 164 14.11 -0.99 1.09
CA ILE A 164 13.55 -1.34 2.41
C ILE A 164 12.64 -2.56 2.29
N ALA A 165 11.74 -2.59 1.30
CA ALA A 165 10.87 -3.73 1.04
C ALA A 165 11.68 -5.01 0.74
N ASN A 166 12.79 -4.91 0.00
CA ASN A 166 13.67 -6.04 -0.31
C ASN A 166 14.33 -6.63 0.93
N LYS A 167 14.68 -5.81 1.94
CA LYS A 167 15.13 -6.33 3.24
C LYS A 167 14.05 -7.20 3.88
N VAL A 168 12.80 -6.73 3.89
CA VAL A 168 11.65 -7.51 4.41
C VAL A 168 11.41 -8.78 3.59
N PHE A 169 11.50 -8.71 2.26
CA PHE A 169 11.36 -9.88 1.39
C PHE A 169 12.45 -10.93 1.63
N THR A 170 13.68 -10.52 1.89
CA THR A 170 14.74 -11.45 2.32
C THR A 170 14.37 -12.14 3.63
N LEU A 171 13.81 -11.43 4.61
CA LEU A 171 13.33 -12.05 5.86
C LEU A 171 12.21 -13.05 5.58
N PHE A 172 11.25 -12.74 4.72
CA PHE A 172 10.21 -13.70 4.31
C PHE A 172 10.78 -14.93 3.59
N SER A 173 11.81 -14.76 2.75
CA SER A 173 12.49 -15.89 2.13
C SER A 173 13.15 -16.79 3.18
N ILE A 174 13.80 -16.21 4.19
CA ILE A 174 14.38 -16.96 5.32
C ILE A 174 13.31 -17.71 6.10
N ILE A 175 12.19 -17.03 6.45
CA ILE A 175 11.06 -17.65 7.17
C ILE A 175 10.55 -18.88 6.42
N LEU A 176 10.44 -18.80 5.09
CA LEU A 176 9.96 -19.89 4.25
C LEU A 176 11.08 -20.88 3.85
N GLU A 177 12.29 -20.76 4.42
CA GLU A 177 13.45 -21.60 4.10
C GLU A 177 13.80 -21.63 2.60
N LEU A 178 13.58 -20.51 1.93
CA LEU A 178 13.93 -20.26 0.53
C LEU A 178 15.30 -19.54 0.44
N PRO A 179 15.93 -19.53 -0.74
CA PRO A 179 17.07 -18.65 -1.00
C PRO A 179 16.73 -17.19 -0.65
N GLU A 180 17.66 -16.46 -0.02
CA GLU A 180 17.45 -15.08 0.48
C GLU A 180 16.98 -14.09 -0.60
N ASP A 181 17.28 -14.37 -1.86
CA ASP A 181 16.93 -13.57 -3.03
C ASP A 181 15.64 -14.04 -3.74
N TYR A 182 14.95 -15.06 -3.21
CA TYR A 182 13.75 -15.62 -3.84
C TYR A 182 12.65 -14.57 -4.03
N PHE A 183 12.26 -13.86 -2.98
CA PHE A 183 11.28 -12.77 -3.13
C PHE A 183 11.89 -11.49 -3.72
N PRO A 184 13.10 -11.03 -3.34
CA PRO A 184 13.70 -9.85 -3.97
C PRO A 184 13.81 -9.94 -5.51
N SER A 185 14.20 -11.09 -6.07
CA SER A 185 14.31 -11.30 -7.52
C SER A 185 12.98 -11.19 -8.28
N ARG A 186 11.85 -11.37 -7.58
CA ARG A 186 10.49 -11.22 -8.12
C ARG A 186 9.98 -9.77 -8.08
N HIS A 187 10.75 -8.86 -7.50
CA HIS A 187 10.41 -7.46 -7.29
C HIS A 187 11.56 -6.55 -7.73
N ALA A 188 12.29 -6.90 -8.79
CA ALA A 188 13.39 -6.06 -9.26
C ALA A 188 12.89 -4.67 -9.71
N TYR A 189 13.54 -3.60 -9.25
CA TYR A 189 13.13 -2.22 -9.61
C TYR A 189 13.16 -2.01 -11.13
N SER A 190 14.16 -2.59 -11.80
CA SER A 190 14.39 -2.48 -13.25
C SER A 190 13.39 -3.29 -14.10
N SER A 191 12.58 -4.14 -13.49
CA SER A 191 11.59 -4.94 -14.21
C SER A 191 10.22 -4.25 -14.17
N PRO A 192 9.44 -4.28 -15.27
CA PRO A 192 8.05 -3.84 -15.26
C PRO A 192 7.25 -4.54 -14.17
N SER A 193 6.38 -3.78 -13.50
CA SER A 193 5.48 -4.23 -12.44
C SER A 193 4.45 -3.14 -12.19
N GLU A 194 3.38 -3.48 -11.48
CA GLU A 194 2.38 -2.52 -11.02
C GLU A 194 2.76 -1.81 -9.68
N ASP A 195 4.04 -1.86 -9.28
CA ASP A 195 4.63 -1.10 -8.15
C ASP A 195 4.35 0.41 -8.28
N HIS A 196 4.01 1.06 -7.17
CA HIS A 196 3.84 2.51 -7.17
C HIS A 196 4.06 3.17 -5.81
N LEU A 197 4.61 4.39 -5.87
CA LEU A 197 4.51 5.36 -4.79
C LEU A 197 3.14 6.03 -4.85
N ARG A 198 2.44 6.11 -3.72
CA ARG A 198 1.15 6.79 -3.60
C ARG A 198 1.24 7.94 -2.63
N TYR A 199 0.82 9.11 -3.10
CA TYR A 199 0.31 10.16 -2.22
C TYR A 199 -1.20 10.01 -2.12
N MET A 200 -1.75 10.20 -0.92
CA MET A 200 -3.19 10.07 -0.67
C MET A 200 -3.63 11.07 0.39
N THR A 201 -4.87 11.55 0.31
CA THR A 201 -5.49 12.30 1.42
C THR A 201 -6.97 11.98 1.53
N TYR A 202 -7.44 11.80 2.77
CA TYR A 202 -8.87 11.77 3.07
C TYR A 202 -9.34 13.16 3.49
N HIS A 203 -10.45 13.58 2.89
CA HIS A 203 -11.16 14.82 3.19
C HIS A 203 -12.13 14.59 4.35
N PRO A 204 -12.16 15.44 5.38
CA PRO A 204 -13.13 15.29 6.47
C PRO A 204 -14.56 15.43 5.94
N ARG A 205 -15.48 14.63 6.50
CA ARG A 205 -16.93 14.73 6.26
C ARG A 205 -17.67 15.14 7.52
N SER A 206 -18.92 15.57 7.37
CA SER A 206 -19.78 15.84 8.54
C SER A 206 -20.05 14.53 9.31
N LEU A 207 -20.39 14.66 10.59
CA LEU A 207 -20.80 13.53 11.43
C LEU A 207 -22.00 12.79 10.80
N GLU A 208 -22.96 13.55 10.27
CA GLU A 208 -24.18 13.01 9.64
C GLU A 208 -23.84 12.17 8.40
N GLN A 209 -22.96 12.66 7.54
CA GLN A 209 -22.51 11.91 6.37
C GLN A 209 -21.74 10.64 6.76
N ASP A 210 -20.84 10.74 7.73
CA ASP A 210 -20.08 9.57 8.18
C ASP A 210 -20.99 8.52 8.84
N ALA A 211 -22.01 8.95 9.61
CA ALA A 211 -22.97 8.04 10.21
C ALA A 211 -23.74 7.20 9.18
N LEU A 212 -24.11 7.79 8.03
CA LEU A 212 -24.81 7.09 6.94
C LEU A 212 -23.99 5.94 6.32
N VAL A 213 -22.66 5.99 6.42
CA VAL A 213 -21.75 4.96 5.90
C VAL A 213 -20.97 4.27 7.02
N GLN A 214 -21.56 4.22 8.22
CA GLN A 214 -20.99 3.52 9.38
C GLN A 214 -19.54 3.96 9.69
N ASN A 215 -19.29 5.26 9.58
CA ASN A 215 -17.98 5.90 9.74
C ASN A 215 -16.89 5.41 8.77
N THR A 216 -17.26 4.81 7.63
CA THR A 216 -16.29 4.21 6.69
C THR A 216 -15.67 5.27 5.78
N TRP A 217 -14.36 5.45 5.89
CA TRP A 217 -13.55 6.30 5.00
C TRP A 217 -12.87 5.47 3.90
N SER A 218 -12.48 4.24 4.20
CA SER A 218 -12.09 3.22 3.23
C SER A 218 -12.70 1.89 3.65
N ARG A 219 -13.36 1.20 2.71
CA ARG A 219 -14.00 -0.10 2.97
C ARG A 219 -12.96 -1.15 3.39
N ALA A 220 -13.44 -2.21 4.03
CA ALA A 220 -12.58 -3.34 4.38
C ALA A 220 -12.01 -3.97 3.11
N HIS A 221 -10.73 -4.32 3.12
CA HIS A 221 -10.07 -4.97 1.99
C HIS A 221 -8.75 -5.58 2.41
N THR A 222 -8.19 -6.38 1.50
CA THR A 222 -6.80 -6.78 1.50
C THR A 222 -6.05 -6.09 0.35
N ASP A 223 -4.74 -5.97 0.49
CA ASP A 223 -3.91 -5.35 -0.55
C ASP A 223 -3.56 -6.33 -1.66
N PHE A 224 -3.67 -5.90 -2.92
CA PHE A 224 -3.56 -6.78 -4.10
C PHE A 224 -2.14 -7.29 -4.40
N GLY A 225 -1.16 -6.99 -3.56
CA GLY A 225 0.26 -7.01 -3.88
C GLY A 225 1.00 -7.94 -2.95
N SER A 226 2.31 -7.76 -2.86
CA SER A 226 3.16 -8.60 -2.02
C SER A 226 3.34 -7.97 -0.63
N LEU A 227 3.60 -6.67 -0.60
CA LEU A 227 3.90 -5.91 0.61
C LEU A 227 3.49 -4.46 0.40
N THR A 228 2.89 -3.85 1.42
CA THR A 228 2.63 -2.41 1.46
C THR A 228 3.52 -1.77 2.51
N LEU A 229 4.14 -0.64 2.17
CA LEU A 229 4.84 0.24 3.11
C LEU A 229 4.00 1.49 3.27
N LEU A 230 3.53 1.77 4.48
CA LEU A 230 2.80 2.98 4.85
C LEU A 230 3.62 3.79 5.85
N TRP A 231 4.11 4.96 5.45
CA TRP A 231 4.77 5.85 6.40
C TRP A 231 3.77 6.36 7.43
N SER A 232 4.12 6.20 8.70
CA SER A 232 3.16 6.29 9.79
C SER A 232 2.42 7.63 9.85
N GLN A 233 1.13 7.56 10.16
CA GLN A 233 0.20 8.68 10.16
C GLN A 233 -0.31 8.91 11.59
N ASP A 234 -0.26 10.15 12.06
CA ASP A 234 -0.72 10.49 13.42
C ASP A 234 -2.25 10.65 13.52
N VAL A 235 -2.91 10.97 12.40
CA VAL A 235 -4.38 10.96 12.31
C VAL A 235 -4.86 9.50 12.29
N ALA A 236 -5.45 9.08 13.41
CA ALA A 236 -5.95 7.73 13.60
C ALA A 236 -7.10 7.43 12.63
N GLY A 237 -7.31 6.15 12.33
CA GLY A 237 -8.40 5.71 11.46
C GLY A 237 -8.14 4.37 10.78
N LEU A 238 -6.88 4.01 10.54
CA LEU A 238 -6.53 2.67 10.06
C LEU A 238 -6.87 1.62 11.12
N GLN A 239 -7.66 0.63 10.74
CA GLN A 239 -7.99 -0.52 11.57
C GLN A 239 -7.67 -1.81 10.84
N ILE A 240 -7.22 -2.81 11.59
CA ILE A 240 -7.00 -4.19 11.12
C ILE A 240 -8.03 -5.11 11.77
N LYS A 241 -8.43 -6.15 11.06
CA LYS A 241 -9.30 -7.20 11.57
C LYS A 241 -8.43 -8.37 12.06
N LEU A 242 -8.43 -8.60 13.37
CA LEU A 242 -7.71 -9.72 13.98
C LEU A 242 -8.38 -11.06 13.64
N SER A 243 -7.67 -12.16 13.87
CA SER A 243 -8.21 -13.52 13.72
C SER A 243 -9.42 -13.82 14.60
N SER A 244 -9.59 -13.08 15.72
CA SER A 244 -10.78 -13.11 16.57
C SER A 244 -12.02 -12.46 15.93
N GLY A 245 -11.85 -11.74 14.81
CA GLY A 245 -12.87 -10.92 14.16
C GLY A 245 -12.97 -9.48 14.70
N GLU A 246 -12.22 -9.14 15.75
CA GLU A 246 -12.19 -7.79 16.31
C GLU A 246 -11.43 -6.80 15.41
N TRP A 247 -11.96 -5.58 15.32
CA TRP A 247 -11.27 -4.46 14.70
C TRP A 247 -10.43 -3.71 15.72
N ARG A 248 -9.13 -3.53 15.44
CA ARG A 248 -8.19 -2.80 16.28
C ARG A 248 -7.51 -1.68 15.50
N TYR A 249 -7.27 -0.54 16.14
CA TYR A 249 -6.57 0.58 15.51
C TYR A 249 -5.07 0.29 15.39
N VAL A 250 -4.47 0.69 14.28
CA VAL A 250 -3.01 0.62 14.12
C VAL A 250 -2.39 1.83 14.82
N PRO A 251 -1.50 1.64 15.82
CA PRO A 251 -0.87 2.74 16.52
C PRO A 251 0.10 3.51 15.62
N PRO A 252 0.20 4.85 15.77
CA PRO A 252 1.21 5.63 15.08
C PRO A 252 2.62 5.30 15.62
N VAL A 253 3.61 5.37 14.74
CA VAL A 253 5.01 5.04 15.00
C VAL A 253 5.84 6.32 14.85
N ASP A 254 6.64 6.63 15.86
CA ASP A 254 7.49 7.82 15.87
C ASP A 254 8.69 7.70 14.90
N GLY A 255 9.37 8.83 14.67
CA GLY A 255 10.67 8.86 13.99
C GLY A 255 10.65 8.47 12.51
N GLY A 256 9.50 8.58 11.84
CA GLY A 256 9.36 8.20 10.42
C GLY A 256 9.21 6.69 10.21
N GLY A 257 8.74 5.96 11.23
CA GLY A 257 8.46 4.53 11.12
C GLY A 257 7.45 4.19 10.01
N ILE A 258 7.53 2.95 9.54
CA ILE A 258 6.73 2.45 8.42
C ILE A 258 5.85 1.31 8.93
N VAL A 259 4.54 1.47 8.84
CA VAL A 259 3.58 0.38 9.03
C VAL A 259 3.57 -0.46 7.76
N CYS A 260 3.75 -1.77 7.91
CA CYS A 260 3.79 -2.71 6.80
C CYS A 260 2.72 -3.78 6.96
N ASN A 261 2.21 -4.28 5.83
CA ASN A 261 1.32 -5.43 5.81
C ASN A 261 1.57 -6.31 4.59
N VAL A 262 1.36 -7.61 4.79
CA VAL A 262 1.35 -8.61 3.73
C VAL A 262 0.14 -8.39 2.83
N GLY A 263 0.35 -8.53 1.53
CA GLY A 263 -0.73 -8.54 0.54
C GLY A 263 -0.97 -9.92 -0.07
N ASP A 264 -1.97 -9.97 -0.93
CA ASP A 264 -2.53 -11.20 -1.47
C ASP A 264 -1.55 -12.04 -2.31
N THR A 265 -0.60 -11.43 -3.04
CA THR A 265 0.34 -12.22 -3.85
C THR A 265 1.36 -12.96 -2.99
N LEU A 266 1.75 -12.39 -1.85
CA LEU A 266 2.62 -13.08 -0.89
C LEU A 266 1.85 -14.13 -0.09
N ASP A 267 0.57 -13.90 0.18
CA ASP A 267 -0.34 -14.92 0.70
C ASP A 267 -0.40 -16.14 -0.23
N PHE A 268 -0.62 -15.92 -1.53
CA PHE A 268 -0.62 -17.00 -2.52
C PHE A 268 0.73 -17.72 -2.66
N TRP A 269 1.84 -16.98 -2.75
CA TRP A 269 3.16 -17.61 -2.78
C TRP A 269 3.45 -18.42 -1.52
N SER A 270 2.88 -18.03 -0.38
CA SER A 270 3.07 -18.74 0.89
C SER A 270 1.97 -19.76 1.20
N ALA A 271 1.03 -20.01 0.27
CA ALA A 271 -0.11 -20.88 0.45
C ALA A 271 -0.89 -20.60 1.77
N GLY A 272 -1.14 -19.33 2.07
CA GLY A 272 -1.86 -18.91 3.27
C GLY A 272 -1.05 -18.90 4.56
N TYR A 273 0.26 -19.17 4.50
CA TYR A 273 1.13 -19.11 5.67
C TYR A 273 1.39 -17.65 6.11
N LEU A 274 1.73 -16.77 5.16
CA LEU A 274 1.85 -15.32 5.37
C LEU A 274 0.53 -14.65 4.97
N LYS A 275 -0.37 -14.46 5.93
CA LYS A 275 -1.74 -14.03 5.64
C LYS A 275 -1.86 -12.55 5.27
N SER A 276 -2.58 -12.29 4.19
CA SER A 276 -3.03 -10.95 3.82
C SER A 276 -4.15 -10.51 4.76
N THR A 277 -3.87 -9.53 5.61
CA THR A 277 -4.81 -9.12 6.67
C THR A 277 -5.80 -8.08 6.18
N THR A 278 -7.09 -8.36 6.43
CA THR A 278 -8.17 -7.42 6.13
C THR A 278 -8.04 -6.17 6.99
N HIS A 279 -8.08 -5.00 6.36
CA HIS A 279 -7.96 -3.72 7.02
C HIS A 279 -8.91 -2.69 6.39
N ARG A 280 -9.21 -1.62 7.11
CA ARG A 280 -10.11 -0.54 6.69
C ARG A 280 -9.65 0.81 7.23
N VAL A 281 -10.25 1.89 6.75
CA VAL A 281 -10.09 3.22 7.38
C VAL A 281 -11.45 3.71 7.84
N VAL A 282 -11.55 4.08 9.11
CA VAL A 282 -12.75 4.69 9.70
C VAL A 282 -12.50 6.16 10.01
N ARG A 283 -13.59 6.90 10.28
CA ARG A 283 -13.56 8.26 10.78
C ARG A 283 -12.59 8.36 11.98
N PRO A 284 -11.67 9.34 12.00
CA PRO A 284 -10.82 9.61 13.14
C PRO A 284 -11.62 9.98 14.40
N PRO A 285 -11.02 9.91 15.60
CA PRO A 285 -11.62 10.43 16.83
C PRO A 285 -11.95 11.92 16.74
N GLU A 286 -12.79 12.42 17.66
CA GLU A 286 -13.35 13.78 17.61
C GLU A 286 -12.27 14.87 17.51
N ASP A 287 -11.18 14.73 18.27
CA ASP A 287 -10.04 15.65 18.27
C ASP A 287 -9.27 15.72 16.94
N GLN A 288 -9.49 14.77 16.04
CA GLN A 288 -8.84 14.69 14.72
C GLN A 288 -9.83 14.67 13.55
N ALA A 289 -11.12 14.53 13.79
CA ALA A 289 -12.11 14.27 12.73
C ALA A 289 -12.32 15.43 11.75
N HIS A 290 -11.84 16.62 12.08
CA HIS A 290 -11.83 17.82 11.25
C HIS A 290 -10.57 17.94 10.38
N LEU A 291 -9.59 17.06 10.56
CA LEU A 291 -8.30 17.10 9.87
C LEU A 291 -8.33 16.28 8.58
N PHE A 292 -7.53 16.73 7.62
CA PHE A 292 -7.15 15.91 6.49
C PHE A 292 -6.23 14.78 6.95
N ARG A 293 -6.50 13.55 6.49
CA ARG A 293 -5.65 12.39 6.78
C ARG A 293 -4.76 12.10 5.58
N GLN A 294 -3.59 12.74 5.56
CA GLN A 294 -2.61 12.55 4.49
C GLN A 294 -1.81 11.27 4.70
N GLY A 295 -1.62 10.50 3.64
CA GLY A 295 -0.86 9.26 3.63
C GLY A 295 0.15 9.19 2.50
N LEU A 296 1.22 8.46 2.78
CA LEU A 296 2.34 8.18 1.89
C LEU A 296 2.55 6.67 1.91
N PHE A 297 2.52 6.05 0.74
CA PHE A 297 2.59 4.60 0.61
C PHE A 297 3.53 4.20 -0.50
N TYR A 298 4.13 3.03 -0.38
CA TYR A 298 4.75 2.32 -1.48
C TYR A 298 4.12 0.93 -1.56
N PHE A 299 3.38 0.68 -2.63
CA PHE A 299 2.75 -0.62 -2.85
C PHE A 299 3.68 -1.46 -3.72
N VAL A 300 4.12 -2.59 -3.17
CA VAL A 300 4.97 -3.54 -3.87
C VAL A 300 4.11 -4.66 -4.45
N ARG A 301 4.27 -4.92 -5.74
CA ARG A 301 3.54 -5.87 -6.58
C ARG A 301 4.56 -6.79 -7.25
N PRO A 302 4.18 -8.04 -7.59
CA PRO A 302 5.04 -8.89 -8.41
C PRO A 302 5.45 -8.19 -9.72
N GLY A 303 6.63 -8.53 -10.24
CA GLY A 303 6.98 -8.22 -11.63
C GLY A 303 5.92 -8.73 -12.61
N ASP A 304 5.71 -8.00 -13.70
CA ASP A 304 4.61 -8.22 -14.65
C ASP A 304 4.52 -9.68 -15.12
N GLU A 305 5.68 -10.28 -15.41
CA GLU A 305 5.83 -11.64 -15.96
C GLU A 305 6.09 -12.72 -14.91
N VAL A 306 6.15 -12.34 -13.62
CA VAL A 306 6.39 -13.29 -12.52
C VAL A 306 5.15 -14.16 -12.31
N ASP A 307 5.38 -15.46 -12.17
CA ASP A 307 4.34 -16.43 -11.85
C ASP A 307 3.84 -16.27 -10.40
N ILE A 308 2.53 -16.12 -10.23
CA ILE A 308 1.87 -16.20 -8.94
C ILE A 308 1.36 -17.64 -8.76
N LYS A 309 2.14 -18.45 -8.04
CA LYS A 309 1.81 -19.82 -7.62
C LYS A 309 2.58 -20.20 -6.36
N PRO A 310 2.16 -21.18 -5.55
CA PRO A 310 2.84 -21.51 -4.31
C PRO A 310 4.36 -21.66 -4.48
N ALA A 311 5.13 -21.08 -3.56
CA ALA A 311 6.58 -21.14 -3.58
C ALA A 311 7.05 -22.57 -3.26
N PRO A 312 8.17 -23.03 -3.85
CA PRO A 312 8.74 -24.35 -3.58
C PRO A 312 9.48 -24.39 -2.23
N SER A 313 8.82 -23.93 -1.18
CA SER A 313 9.37 -23.77 0.17
C SER A 313 9.48 -25.12 0.88
N PRO A 314 10.66 -25.45 1.43
CA PRO A 314 10.82 -26.61 2.31
C PRO A 314 9.91 -26.56 3.54
N LEU A 315 9.74 -25.37 4.15
CA LEU A 315 8.82 -25.19 5.27
C LEU A 315 7.38 -25.49 4.87
N LEU A 316 6.88 -24.91 3.78
CA LEU A 316 5.49 -25.13 3.34
C LEU A 316 5.22 -26.61 3.00
N LYS A 317 6.18 -27.29 2.38
CA LYS A 317 6.10 -28.75 2.12
C LYS A 317 6.05 -29.54 3.42
N ARG A 318 6.90 -29.23 4.39
CA ARG A 318 6.94 -29.89 5.70
C ARG A 318 5.68 -29.65 6.53
N LEU A 319 5.05 -28.50 6.38
CA LEU A 319 3.74 -28.18 6.98
C LEU A 319 2.55 -28.79 6.23
N GLY A 320 2.78 -29.40 5.06
CA GLY A 320 1.72 -29.99 4.23
C GLY A 320 0.83 -28.95 3.54
N LEU A 321 1.26 -27.68 3.47
CA LEU A 321 0.53 -26.59 2.82
C LEU A 321 0.71 -26.60 1.30
N VAL A 322 1.79 -27.21 0.80
CA VAL A 322 2.12 -27.30 -0.62
C VAL A 322 2.58 -28.72 -0.96
N LYS A 323 1.99 -29.31 -2.01
CA LYS A 323 2.39 -30.57 -2.63
C LYS A 323 3.13 -30.30 -3.94
N GLU A 324 3.85 -31.30 -4.46
CA GLU A 324 4.56 -31.16 -5.75
C GLU A 324 3.60 -30.84 -6.92
N GLU A 325 2.38 -31.36 -6.88
CA GLU A 325 1.35 -31.09 -7.89
C GLU A 325 0.94 -29.61 -7.93
N ASP A 326 0.89 -28.95 -6.77
CA ASP A 326 0.51 -27.53 -6.64
C ASP A 326 1.54 -26.60 -7.30
N LEU A 327 2.79 -27.05 -7.44
CA LEU A 327 3.88 -26.29 -8.07
C LEU A 327 3.83 -26.31 -9.61
N ASN A 328 3.08 -27.25 -10.18
CA ASN A 328 2.98 -27.51 -11.62
C ASN A 328 1.71 -26.91 -12.25
N GLY A 329 0.85 -26.24 -11.47
CA GLY A 329 -0.33 -25.56 -12.00
C GLY A 329 0.02 -24.41 -12.94
N GLU A 330 -0.87 -24.15 -13.91
CA GLU A 330 -0.79 -22.99 -14.79
C GLU A 330 -0.85 -21.70 -13.95
N PRO A 331 0.22 -20.87 -13.96
CA PRO A 331 0.29 -19.69 -13.10
C PRO A 331 -0.46 -18.51 -13.71
N VAL A 332 -1.00 -17.66 -12.85
CA VAL A 332 -1.44 -16.31 -13.24
C VAL A 332 -0.22 -15.38 -13.19
N LYS A 333 -0.07 -14.52 -14.20
CA LYS A 333 1.03 -13.54 -14.25
C LYS A 333 0.78 -12.36 -13.31
N GLY A 334 1.86 -11.78 -12.80
CA GLY A 334 1.84 -10.64 -11.89
C GLY A 334 0.92 -9.49 -12.36
N ARG A 335 1.11 -9.05 -13.60
CA ARG A 335 0.31 -7.98 -14.21
C ARG A 335 -1.16 -8.36 -14.37
N GLU A 336 -1.42 -9.58 -14.83
CA GLU A 336 -2.78 -10.09 -15.03
C GLU A 336 -3.58 -10.04 -13.73
N TYR A 337 -3.01 -10.59 -12.66
CA TYR A 337 -3.65 -10.60 -11.36
C TYR A 337 -3.91 -9.18 -10.83
N VAL A 338 -2.88 -8.33 -10.80
CA VAL A 338 -3.00 -7.00 -10.20
C VAL A 338 -4.01 -6.15 -10.97
N ARG A 339 -3.97 -6.16 -12.31
CA ARG A 339 -4.95 -5.41 -13.13
C ARG A 339 -6.37 -5.93 -12.96
N ALA A 340 -6.55 -7.25 -12.89
CA ALA A 340 -7.87 -7.82 -12.65
C ALA A 340 -8.42 -7.45 -11.26
N ARG A 341 -7.55 -7.40 -10.23
CA ARG A 341 -7.93 -6.90 -8.89
C ARG A 341 -8.29 -5.43 -8.89
N VAL A 342 -7.53 -4.60 -9.60
CA VAL A 342 -7.85 -3.17 -9.78
C VAL A 342 -9.21 -3.00 -10.46
N LYS A 343 -9.48 -3.76 -11.54
CA LYS A 343 -10.79 -3.76 -12.22
C LYS A 343 -11.90 -4.16 -11.25
N ASN A 344 -11.76 -5.26 -10.52
CA ASN A 344 -12.77 -5.70 -9.55
C ASN A 344 -13.00 -4.66 -8.44
N TYR A 345 -11.94 -4.04 -7.93
CA TYR A 345 -12.07 -3.08 -6.84
C TYR A 345 -12.62 -1.73 -7.31
N HIS A 346 -12.16 -1.22 -8.46
CA HIS A 346 -12.38 0.17 -8.88
C HIS A 346 -13.31 0.36 -10.08
N HIS A 347 -13.57 -0.63 -10.92
CA HIS A 347 -14.40 -0.44 -12.13
C HIS A 347 -15.91 -0.41 -11.83
N HIS A 348 -16.28 0.18 -10.69
CA HIS A 348 -17.63 0.36 -10.20
C HIS A 348 -17.81 1.80 -9.71
N ASN A 349 -19.02 2.34 -9.88
CA ASN A 349 -19.41 3.69 -9.44
C ASN A 349 -19.85 3.73 -7.96
N ASP A 350 -19.92 2.56 -7.31
CA ASP A 350 -20.28 2.40 -5.91
C ASP A 350 -19.33 1.41 -5.26
N TYR A 351 -18.73 1.82 -4.16
CA TYR A 351 -18.03 0.95 -3.22
C TYR A 351 -19.05 0.33 -2.28
N ALA A 352 -19.88 -0.54 -2.85
CA ALA A 352 -20.84 -1.33 -2.09
C ALA A 352 -20.13 -2.26 -1.10
N ASP A 353 -20.85 -2.68 -0.07
CA ASP A 353 -20.43 -3.75 0.83
C ASP A 353 -20.18 -5.03 0.02
N ARG A 354 -18.97 -5.57 0.13
CA ARG A 354 -18.54 -6.78 -0.59
C ARG A 354 -18.40 -7.98 0.34
N LYS A 355 -18.88 -7.90 1.58
CA LYS A 355 -18.79 -8.97 2.58
C LYS A 355 -19.21 -10.33 2.02
N GLY A 356 -18.30 -11.31 2.10
CA GLY A 356 -18.51 -12.68 1.64
C GLY A 356 -18.61 -12.83 0.12
N LYS A 357 -18.18 -11.82 -0.66
CA LYS A 357 -18.01 -11.95 -2.11
C LYS A 357 -16.62 -12.47 -2.41
N THR A 358 -16.51 -13.28 -3.44
CA THR A 358 -15.23 -13.85 -3.86
C THR A 358 -14.79 -13.24 -5.17
N PHE A 359 -13.52 -12.82 -5.23
CA PHE A 359 -12.83 -12.50 -6.45
C PHE A 359 -11.99 -13.70 -6.92
N LYS A 360 -11.99 -13.96 -8.23
CA LYS A 360 -11.22 -15.06 -8.83
C LYS A 360 -10.57 -14.67 -10.15
N VAL A 361 -9.31 -15.06 -10.33
CA VAL A 361 -8.56 -15.02 -11.61
C VAL A 361 -7.72 -16.27 -11.71
N GLY A 362 -7.89 -17.04 -12.79
CA GLY A 362 -7.27 -18.35 -12.92
C GLY A 362 -7.61 -19.25 -11.72
N ASN A 363 -6.57 -19.75 -11.05
CA ASN A 363 -6.67 -20.55 -9.82
C ASN A 363 -6.59 -19.72 -8.53
N LEU A 364 -6.40 -18.40 -8.63
CA LEU A 364 -6.26 -17.51 -7.48
C LEU A 364 -7.63 -17.01 -7.02
N GLU A 365 -7.88 -17.08 -5.71
CA GLU A 365 -9.16 -16.75 -5.10
C GLU A 365 -8.95 -15.92 -3.83
N ILE A 366 -9.67 -14.81 -3.67
CA ILE A 366 -9.71 -13.98 -2.46
C ILE A 366 -11.16 -13.73 -2.07
N GLU A 367 -11.47 -13.85 -0.79
CA GLU A 367 -12.72 -13.36 -0.22
C GLU A 367 -12.59 -11.83 0.01
N ASP A 368 -13.31 -11.04 -0.78
CA ASP A 368 -13.45 -9.61 -0.55
C ASP A 368 -14.21 -9.40 0.77
N GLU A 369 -13.65 -8.59 1.67
CA GLU A 369 -14.28 -8.25 2.95
C GLU A 369 -14.65 -9.49 3.79
N ALA A 370 -13.67 -10.36 4.03
CA ALA A 370 -13.82 -11.61 4.78
C ALA A 370 -14.72 -11.44 6.02
N ALA A 371 -15.73 -12.33 6.13
CA ALA A 371 -16.91 -12.16 6.97
C ALA A 371 -16.65 -11.86 8.47
#